data_AF-A0A8J3LZU9-F1
#
_entry.id   AF-A0A8J3LZU9-F1
#
_cell.length_a   1.000
_cell.length_b   1.000
_cell.length_c   1.000
_cell.angle_alpha   90.00
_cell.angle_beta   90.00
_cell.angle_gamma   90.00
#
_symmetry.space_group_name_H-M   'P 1'
#
loop_
_entity.id
_entity.type
_entity.pdbx_description
1 polymer ?
#
loop_
_entity_poly.entity_id
_entity_poly.type
_entity_poly.pdbx_seq_one_letter_code
_entity_poly.pdbx_strand_id
1 'polypeptide(L)'
;MALEFSVVIDLPFIIALVGGVLAVIDAITRLRRGSTILAIIQIIASVLFVLSLFIANVPFGAPLLAVVTILMLLLQLVFSGTTRRGGAAITVIAIILLVIWLVLIGGRVIIPGVNA
;
A
#
# COMPACT_ATOMS: atom_id res chain seq x y z
N MET A 1 9.36 10.81 29.45
CA MET A 1 9.45 9.43 28.95
C MET A 1 9.68 9.52 27.46
N ALA A 2 10.92 9.41 27.00
CA ALA A 2 11.21 9.39 25.57
C ALA A 2 10.68 8.07 25.02
N LEU A 3 9.77 8.12 24.05
CA LEU A 3 9.36 6.94 23.29
C LEU A 3 10.54 6.61 22.36
N GLU A 4 11.35 5.63 22.73
CA GLU A 4 12.34 5.09 21.81
C GLU A 4 11.59 4.28 20.74
N PHE A 5 11.51 4.84 19.53
CA PHE A 5 10.95 4.15 18.36
C PHE A 5 12.04 3.25 17.78
N SER A 6 11.96 1.94 18.01
CA SER A 6 12.77 0.97 17.28
C SER A 6 11.99 0.53 16.03
N VAL A 7 12.43 1.01 14.86
CA VAL A 7 11.92 0.55 13.57
C VAL A 7 12.93 -0.43 13.00
N VAL A 8 12.49 -1.67 12.76
CA VAL A 8 13.30 -2.67 12.07
C VAL A 8 13.24 -2.38 10.58
N ILE A 9 14.37 -1.99 9.99
CA ILE A 9 14.48 -1.73 8.56
C ILE A 9 14.91 -3.03 7.87
N ASP A 10 13.94 -3.84 7.53
CA ASP A 10 14.10 -5.07 6.75
C ASP A 10 13.53 -4.92 5.33
N LEU A 11 13.80 -5.91 4.46
CA LEU A 11 13.31 -5.86 3.08
C LEU A 11 11.77 -5.83 2.97
N PRO A 12 11.01 -6.61 3.77
CA PRO A 12 9.55 -6.51 3.82
C PRO A 12 9.07 -5.09 4.16
N PHE A 13 9.69 -4.42 5.13
CA PHE A 13 9.37 -3.05 5.47
C PHE A 13 9.57 -2.10 4.27
N ILE A 14 10.69 -2.22 3.55
CA ILE A 14 10.96 -1.39 2.36
C ILE A 14 9.90 -1.64 1.27
N ILE A 15 9.55 -2.91 1.01
CA ILE A 15 8.53 -3.27 0.02
C ILE A 15 7.17 -2.67 0.40
N ALA A 16 6.79 -2.78 1.67
CA ALA A 16 5.54 -2.22 2.20
C ALA A 16 5.51 -0.69 2.03
N LEU A 17 6.60 -0.03 2.43
CA LEU A 17 6.71 1.41 2.40
C LEU A 17 6.62 1.95 0.96
N VAL A 18 7.39 1.36 0.04
CA VAL A 18 7.37 1.76 -1.38
C VAL A 18 6.00 1.48 -2.00
N GLY A 19 5.42 0.30 -1.76
CA GLY A 19 4.08 -0.05 -2.25
C GLY A 19 3.00 0.91 -1.74
N GLY A 20 3.04 1.24 -0.44
CA GLY A 20 2.13 2.18 0.19
C GLY A 20 2.27 3.61 -0.36
N VAL A 21 3.50 4.11 -0.49
CA VAL A 21 3.78 5.45 -1.05
C VAL A 21 3.31 5.54 -2.50
N LEU A 22 3.56 4.51 -3.32
CA LEU A 22 3.06 4.48 -4.70
C LEU A 22 1.52 4.49 -4.75
N ALA A 23 0.85 3.80 -3.82
CA ALA A 23 -0.61 3.82 -3.73
C ALA A 23 -1.15 5.22 -3.36
N VAL A 24 -0.46 5.96 -2.49
CA VAL A 24 -0.78 7.36 -2.16
C VAL A 24 -0.61 8.25 -3.38
N ILE A 25 0.52 8.13 -4.10
CA ILE A 25 0.79 8.90 -5.31
C ILE A 25 -0.29 8.62 -6.37
N ASP A 26 -0.63 7.36 -6.61
CA ASP A 26 -1.69 6.95 -7.54
C ASP A 26 -3.02 7.61 -7.17
N ALA A 27 -3.42 7.53 -5.90
CA ALA A 27 -4.68 8.11 -5.43
C ALA A 27 -4.73 9.64 -5.60
N ILE A 28 -3.65 10.36 -5.26
CA ILE A 28 -3.54 11.81 -5.43
C ILE A 28 -3.61 12.18 -6.92
N THR A 29 -2.88 11.45 -7.78
CA THR A 29 -2.87 11.76 -9.22
C THR A 29 -4.24 11.57 -9.86
N ARG A 30 -5.04 10.61 -9.39
CA ARG A 30 -6.40 10.35 -9.87
C ARG A 30 -7.42 11.34 -9.31
N LEU A 31 -7.27 11.74 -8.04
CA LEU A 31 -8.08 12.81 -7.46
C LEU A 31 -7.94 14.12 -8.25
N ARG A 32 -6.70 14.47 -8.64
CA ARG A 32 -6.43 15.66 -9.47
C ARG A 32 -7.07 15.60 -10.86
N ARG A 33 -7.44 14.42 -11.36
CA ARG A 33 -8.05 14.22 -12.68
C ARG A 33 -9.58 14.20 -12.65
N GLY A 34 -10.20 14.36 -11.47
CA GLY A 34 -11.66 14.47 -11.33
C GLY A 34 -12.38 13.21 -10.84
N SER A 35 -11.66 12.14 -10.47
CA SER A 35 -12.28 11.01 -9.77
C SER A 35 -12.39 11.33 -8.28
N THR A 36 -13.61 11.49 -7.76
CA THR A 36 -13.79 12.09 -6.43
C THR A 36 -13.82 11.06 -5.31
N ILE A 37 -14.86 10.23 -5.22
CA ILE A 37 -15.10 9.45 -3.98
C ILE A 37 -14.11 8.29 -3.83
N LEU A 38 -13.89 7.50 -4.90
CA LEU A 38 -13.01 6.34 -4.84
C LEU A 38 -11.54 6.74 -4.61
N ALA A 39 -11.10 7.88 -5.17
CA ALA A 39 -9.76 8.39 -4.94
C ALA A 39 -9.57 8.90 -3.50
N ILE A 40 -10.57 9.57 -2.92
CA ILE A 40 -10.53 10.02 -1.52
C ILE A 40 -10.42 8.81 -0.58
N ILE A 41 -11.25 7.79 -0.78
CA ILE A 41 -11.21 6.57 0.06
C ILE A 41 -9.85 5.87 -0.07
N GLN A 42 -9.29 5.79 -1.29
CA GLN A 42 -7.96 5.22 -1.49
C GLN A 42 -6.87 6.05 -0.79
N ILE A 43 -6.92 7.39 -0.84
CA ILE A 43 -5.96 8.23 -0.11
C ILE A 43 -6.01 7.90 1.38
N ILE A 44 -7.21 7.84 1.97
CA ILE A 44 -7.37 7.54 3.39
C ILE A 44 -6.80 6.16 3.71
N ALA A 45 -7.19 5.13 2.96
CA ALA A 45 -6.71 3.76 3.18
C ALA A 45 -5.18 3.64 3.03
N SER A 46 -4.61 4.23 1.99
CA SER A 46 -3.17 4.16 1.71
C SER A 46 -2.34 4.98 2.70
N VAL A 47 -2.81 6.15 3.12
CA VAL A 47 -2.15 6.94 4.17
C VAL A 47 -2.21 6.21 5.51
N LEU A 48 -3.37 5.67 5.89
CA LEU A 48 -3.49 4.86 7.10
C LEU A 48 -2.58 3.63 7.05
N PHE A 49 -2.49 2.96 5.89
CA PHE A 49 -1.56 1.85 5.70
C PHE A 49 -0.11 2.30 5.92
N VAL A 50 0.34 3.38 5.27
CA VAL A 50 1.71 3.89 5.45
C VAL A 50 1.97 4.24 6.91
N LEU A 51 1.04 4.92 7.58
CA LEU A 51 1.16 5.26 9.00
C LEU A 51 1.21 4.02 9.89
N SER A 52 0.47 2.97 9.54
CA SER A 52 0.46 1.71 10.29
C SER A 52 1.79 0.96 10.27
N LEU A 53 2.69 1.27 9.33
CA LEU A 53 4.05 0.71 9.31
C LEU A 53 4.94 1.29 10.42
N PHE A 54 4.62 2.47 10.93
CA PHE A 54 5.42 3.16 11.95
C PHE A 54 4.75 3.16 13.34
N ILE A 55 3.45 2.90 13.39
CA ILE A 55 2.63 3.04 14.60
C ILE A 55 1.84 1.76 14.82
N ALA A 56 2.10 1.08 15.94
CA ALA A 56 1.43 -0.19 16.27
C ALA A 56 -0.07 -0.03 16.61
N ASN A 57 -0.50 1.15 17.06
CA ASN A 57 -1.87 1.40 17.52
C ASN A 57 -2.81 1.96 16.44
N VAL A 58 -2.50 1.75 15.15
CA VAL A 58 -3.44 2.14 14.08
C VAL A 58 -4.59 1.12 14.04
N PRO A 59 -5.85 1.58 14.01
CA PRO A 59 -7.00 0.68 13.95
C PRO A 59 -6.90 -0.25 12.73
N PHE A 60 -7.37 -1.50 12.90
CA PHE A 60 -7.43 -2.55 11.88
C PHE A 60 -6.10 -3.25 11.51
N GLY A 61 -4.95 -2.69 11.90
CA GLY A 61 -3.62 -3.26 11.64
C GLY A 61 -3.16 -3.15 10.18
N ALA A 62 -1.85 -3.16 9.97
CA ALA A 62 -1.24 -3.00 8.64
C ALA A 62 -1.72 -4.02 7.58
N PRO A 63 -1.92 -5.32 7.89
CA PRO A 63 -2.36 -6.29 6.88
C PRO A 63 -3.75 -5.99 6.33
N LEU A 64 -4.71 -5.60 7.18
CA LEU A 64 -6.07 -5.29 6.72
C LEU A 64 -6.07 -4.02 5.86
N LEU A 65 -5.32 -3.00 6.27
CA LEU A 65 -5.17 -1.75 5.52
C LEU A 65 -4.52 -1.99 4.16
N ALA A 66 -3.54 -2.90 4.06
CA ALA A 66 -2.95 -3.31 2.79
C ALA A 66 -3.99 -3.96 1.87
N VAL A 67 -4.80 -4.89 2.39
CA VAL A 67 -5.87 -5.54 1.63
C VAL A 67 -6.88 -4.51 1.10
N VAL A 68 -7.34 -3.60 1.96
CA VAL A 68 -8.25 -2.51 1.54
C VAL A 68 -7.61 -1.65 0.46
N THR A 69 -6.33 -1.30 0.62
CA THR A 69 -5.58 -0.50 -0.37
C THR A 69 -5.48 -1.22 -1.71
N ILE A 70 -5.18 -2.53 -1.72
CA ILE A 70 -5.15 -3.35 -2.94
C ILE A 70 -6.53 -3.38 -3.61
N LEU A 71 -7.61 -3.57 -2.84
CA LEU A 71 -8.97 -3.56 -3.38
C LEU A 71 -9.29 -2.21 -4.02
N MET A 72 -8.93 -1.09 -3.38
CA MET A 72 -9.13 0.24 -3.97
C MET A 72 -8.35 0.42 -5.28
N LEU A 73 -7.07 0.02 -5.31
CA LEU A 73 -6.24 0.05 -6.52
C LEU A 73 -6.85 -0.80 -7.64
N LEU A 74 -7.37 -1.99 -7.31
CA LEU A 74 -8.04 -2.87 -8.27
C LEU A 74 -9.34 -2.26 -8.81
N LEU A 75 -10.20 -1.72 -7.93
CA LEU A 75 -11.43 -1.05 -8.34
C LEU A 75 -11.10 0.12 -9.26
N GLN A 76 -10.09 0.92 -8.93
CA GLN A 76 -9.65 2.00 -9.78
C GLN A 76 -9.09 1.50 -11.11
N LEU A 77 -8.32 0.42 -11.12
CA LEU A 77 -7.80 -0.17 -12.35
C LEU A 77 -8.93 -0.65 -13.28
N VAL A 78 -9.96 -1.28 -12.73
CA VAL A 78 -11.12 -1.79 -13.48
C VAL A 78 -12.02 -0.65 -13.97
N PHE A 79 -12.40 0.29 -13.10
CA PHE A 79 -13.34 1.36 -13.43
C PHE A 79 -12.75 2.49 -14.27
N SER A 80 -11.42 2.64 -14.31
CA SER A 80 -10.81 3.73 -15.08
C SER A 80 -10.86 3.53 -16.59
N GLY A 81 -11.30 2.35 -17.06
CA GLY A 81 -11.30 1.98 -18.46
C GLY A 81 -9.89 1.98 -19.05
N THR A 82 -9.74 1.47 -20.27
CA THR A 82 -8.45 1.33 -20.98
C THR A 82 -7.74 2.68 -21.30
N THR A 83 -8.22 3.79 -20.74
CA THR A 83 -7.84 5.15 -21.09
C THR A 83 -6.52 5.55 -20.40
N ARG A 84 -5.42 5.20 -21.08
CA ARG A 84 -4.05 5.75 -20.98
C ARG A 84 -3.07 4.93 -20.10
N ARG A 85 -2.28 4.13 -20.83
CA ARG A 85 -1.17 3.24 -20.42
C ARG A 85 -0.21 3.76 -19.34
N GLY A 86 -0.06 5.07 -19.15
CA GLY A 86 0.86 5.65 -18.16
C GLY A 86 0.37 5.58 -16.70
N GLY A 87 -0.94 5.68 -16.44
CA GLY A 87 -1.48 5.63 -15.07
C GLY A 87 -1.55 4.20 -14.51
N ALA A 88 -1.78 3.22 -15.38
CA ALA A 88 -1.92 1.82 -15.01
C ALA A 88 -0.62 1.21 -14.45
N ALA A 89 0.55 1.67 -14.91
CA ALA A 89 1.83 1.12 -14.47
C ALA A 89 2.08 1.32 -12.97
N ILE A 90 1.83 2.52 -12.43
CA ILE A 90 2.01 2.82 -11.00
C ILE A 90 1.06 1.96 -10.17
N THR A 91 -0.21 1.87 -10.57
CA THR A 91 -1.22 1.05 -9.92
C THR A 91 -0.79 -0.42 -9.87
N VAL A 92 -0.33 -0.98 -11.00
CA VAL A 92 0.10 -2.38 -11.10
C VAL A 92 1.34 -2.64 -10.23
N ILE A 93 2.34 -1.77 -10.26
CA ILE A 93 3.54 -1.90 -9.42
C ILE A 93 3.16 -1.87 -7.93
N ALA A 94 2.31 -0.93 -7.53
CA ALA A 94 1.83 -0.84 -6.15
C ALA A 94 1.09 -2.11 -5.71
N ILE A 95 0.21 -2.66 -6.56
CA ILE A 95 -0.48 -3.93 -6.30
C ILE A 95 0.54 -5.06 -6.10
N ILE A 96 1.49 -5.21 -7.02
CA ILE A 96 2.49 -6.29 -6.96
C ILE A 96 3.30 -6.20 -5.66
N LEU A 97 3.79 -5.02 -5.29
CA LEU A 97 4.57 -4.82 -4.07
C LEU A 97 3.75 -5.16 -2.81
N LEU A 98 2.50 -4.68 -2.72
CA LEU A 98 1.66 -4.96 -1.56
C LEU A 98 1.26 -6.45 -1.47
N VAL A 99 1.03 -7.12 -2.61
CA VAL A 99 0.78 -8.56 -2.65
C VAL A 99 2.00 -9.36 -2.21
N ILE A 100 3.19 -9.02 -2.73
CA ILE A 100 4.46 -9.66 -2.32
C ILE A 100 4.64 -9.47 -0.81
N TRP A 101 4.45 -8.26 -0.30
CA TRP A 101 4.58 -7.98 1.11
C TRP A 101 3.62 -8.82 1.96
N LEU A 102 2.33 -8.89 1.59
CA LEU A 102 1.33 -9.72 2.29
C LEU A 102 1.73 -11.20 2.35
N VAL A 103 2.30 -11.73 1.27
CA VAL A 103 2.80 -13.11 1.22
C VAL A 103 3.99 -13.30 2.16
N LEU A 104 4.93 -12.35 2.18
CA LEU A 104 6.13 -12.40 3.02
C LEU A 104 5.79 -12.33 4.51
N ILE A 105 4.90 -11.42 4.93
CA ILE A 105 4.49 -11.31 6.34
C ILE A 105 3.58 -12.46 6.78
N GLY A 106 2.88 -13.09 5.84
CA GLY A 106 2.00 -14.21 6.14
C GLY A 106 2.75 -15.50 6.48
N GLY A 107 4.09 -15.51 6.38
CA GLY A 107 4.94 -16.66 6.71
C GLY A 107 4.74 -17.89 5.82
N ARG A 108 3.95 -17.78 4.75
CA ARG A 108 3.66 -18.90 3.83
C ARG A 108 4.81 -19.21 2.88
N VAL A 109 5.66 -18.21 2.66
CA VAL A 109 6.88 -18.32 1.84
C VAL A 109 8.00 -17.70 2.66
N ILE A 110 8.97 -18.52 3.06
CA ILE A 110 10.13 -18.08 3.84
C ILE A 110 11.34 -18.12 2.92
N ILE A 111 11.97 -16.96 2.72
CA ILE A 111 13.17 -16.75 1.95
C ILE A 111 14.27 -16.38 2.95
N PRO A 112 15.26 -17.28 3.19
CA PRO A 112 16.36 -17.01 4.10
C PRO A 112 17.07 -15.70 3.73
N GLY A 113 17.23 -14.82 4.71
CA GLY A 113 17.86 -13.50 4.52
C GLY A 113 16.93 -12.39 4.01
N VAL A 114 15.63 -12.67 3.79
CA VAL A 114 14.62 -11.68 3.40
C VAL A 114 13.51 -11.58 4.45
N ASN A 115 12.93 -12.71 4.84
CA ASN A 115 11.95 -12.81 5.91
C ASN A 115 12.28 -14.00 6.82
N ALA A 116 12.04 -13.82 8.12
CA ALA A 116 12.33 -14.79 9.17
C ALA A 116 11.07 -15.08 9.98
#